data_AF-A0A0M8SSL1-F1
#
_entry.id   AF-A0A0M8SSL1-F1
#
_cell.length_a   1.000
_cell.length_b   1.000
_cell.length_c   1.000
_cell.angle_alpha   90.00
_cell.angle_beta   90.00
_cell.angle_gamma   90.00
#
_symmetry.space_group_name_H-M   'P 1'
#
loop_
_entity.id
_entity.type
_entity.pdbx_description
1 polymer ?
#
loop_
_entity_poly.entity_id
_entity_poly.type
_entity_poly.pdbx_seq_one_letter_code
_entity_poly.pdbx_strand_id
1 'polypeptide(L)' 'MSYEDLTEAEVERRMADAAQAEQEERFRAAARLYQDLGKDIQTHHGRFDARALDAFEGVARAIGKGADAAKGQAAG' A
#
# COMPACT_ATOMS: atom_id res chain seq x y z
N MET A 1 10.63 17.99 15.44
CA MET A 1 10.16 16.86 14.62
C MET A 1 10.82 17.00 13.28
N SER A 2 11.86 16.20 13.03
CA SER A 2 12.47 16.12 11.71
C SER A 2 11.45 15.38 10.85
N TYR A 3 10.71 16.10 10.02
CA TYR A 3 10.09 15.48 8.85
C TYR A 3 11.28 15.03 8.01
N GLU A 4 11.70 13.77 8.18
CA GLU A 4 12.53 13.14 7.16
C GLU A 4 11.73 13.31 5.87
N ASP A 5 12.28 14.09 4.94
CA ASP A 5 11.68 14.24 3.63
C ASP A 5 11.37 12.85 3.11
N LEU A 6 10.18 12.68 2.55
CA LEU A 6 9.75 11.39 2.01
C LEU A 6 10.58 11.12 0.74
N THR A 7 11.81 10.65 0.95
CA THR A 7 12.78 10.38 -0.11
C THR A 7 12.28 9.23 -0.97
N GLU A 8 12.83 9.14 -2.19
CA GLU A 8 12.56 8.02 -3.09
C GLU A 8 12.87 6.67 -2.43
N ALA A 9 14.01 6.56 -1.75
CA ALA A 9 14.40 5.34 -1.04
C ALA A 9 13.40 4.94 0.07
N GLU A 10 12.82 5.92 0.78
CA GLU A 10 11.81 5.63 1.81
C GLU A 10 10.47 5.21 1.19
N VAL A 11 10.08 5.84 0.08
CA VAL A 11 8.90 5.42 -0.68
C VAL A 11 9.08 3.98 -1.18
N GLU A 12 10.22 3.66 -1.79
CA GLU A 12 10.54 2.31 -2.27
C GLU A 12 10.52 1.28 -1.13
N ARG A 13 11.15 1.59 0.00
CA ARG A 13 11.15 0.72 1.18
C ARG A 13 9.74 0.42 1.67
N ARG A 14 8.89 1.45 1.80
CA ARG A 14 7.50 1.29 2.25
C ARG A 14 6.62 0.56 1.23
N MET A 15 6.87 0.75 -0.07
CA MET A 15 6.21 -0.04 -1.13
C MET A 15 6.59 -1.52 -1.04
N ALA A 16 7.86 -1.82 -0.76
CA ALA A 16 8.34 -3.19 -0.56
C ALA A 16 7.72 -3.83 0.68
N ASP A 17 7.63 -3.12 1.81
CA ASP A 17 6.99 -3.61 3.03
C ASP A 17 5.50 -3.97 2.77
N ALA A 18 4.78 -3.11 2.05
CA ALA A 18 3.39 -3.36 1.68
C ALA A 18 3.25 -4.56 0.73
N ALA A 19 4.16 -4.69 -0.24
CA ALA A 19 4.19 -5.82 -1.18
C ALA A 19 4.53 -7.14 -0.47
N GLN A 20 5.44 -7.11 0.52
CA GLN A 20 5.77 -8.27 1.35
C GLN A 20 4.55 -8.72 2.15
N ALA A 21 3.80 -7.79 2.75
CA ALA A 21 2.54 -8.12 3.43
C ALA A 21 1.50 -8.73 2.47
N GLU A 22 1.44 -8.30 1.19
CA GLU A 22 0.59 -8.97 0.19
C GLU A 22 1.05 -10.40 -0.10
N GLN A 23 2.36 -10.63 -0.22
CA GLN A 23 2.93 -11.96 -0.48
C GLN A 23 2.66 -12.94 0.67
N GLU A 24 2.63 -12.44 1.90
CA GLU A 24 2.29 -13.20 3.11
C GLU A 24 0.77 -13.34 3.33
N GLU A 25 -0.04 -13.01 2.31
CA GLU A 25 -1.51 -13.05 2.31
C GLU A 25 -2.16 -12.18 3.42
N ARG A 26 -1.39 -11.25 4.00
CA ARG A 26 -1.87 -10.29 5.01
C ARG A 26 -2.52 -9.08 4.33
N PHE A 27 -3.52 -9.34 3.48
CA PHE A 27 -4.12 -8.36 2.58
C PHE A 27 -4.63 -7.08 3.26
N ARG A 28 -5.22 -7.21 4.46
CA ARG A 28 -5.67 -6.04 5.25
C ARG A 28 -4.51 -5.17 5.73
N ALA A 29 -3.39 -5.79 6.12
CA ALA A 29 -2.19 -5.08 6.55
C ALA A 29 -1.53 -4.40 5.35
N ALA A 30 -1.40 -5.10 4.21
CA ALA A 30 -0.90 -4.53 2.97
C ALA A 30 -1.70 -3.30 2.52
N ALA A 31 -3.04 -3.39 2.50
CA ALA A 31 -3.91 -2.28 2.14
C ALA A 31 -3.69 -1.05 3.05
N ARG A 32 -3.47 -1.28 4.35
CA ARG A 32 -3.18 -0.18 5.29
C ARG A 32 -1.81 0.46 5.04
N LEU A 33 -0.77 -0.34 4.82
CA LEU A 33 0.58 0.15 4.52
C LEU A 33 0.60 1.02 3.26
N TYR A 34 -0.06 0.55 2.19
CA TYR A 34 -0.23 1.32 0.97
C TYR A 34 -1.04 2.62 1.19
N GLN A 35 -2.12 2.55 1.97
CA GLN A 35 -2.95 3.72 2.24
C GLN A 35 -2.20 4.81 3.01
N ASP A 36 -1.45 4.40 4.03
CA ASP A 36 -0.67 5.33 4.85
C ASP A 36 0.45 5.95 4.02
N LEU A 37 1.15 5.16 3.20
CA LEU A 37 2.16 5.69 2.26
C LEU A 37 1.56 6.68 1.24
N GLY A 38 0.44 6.33 0.61
CA GLY A 38 -0.21 7.21 -0.37
C GLY A 38 -0.58 8.56 0.24
N LYS A 39 -1.12 8.58 1.46
CA LYS A 39 -1.45 9.82 2.19
C LYS A 39 -0.21 10.65 2.52
N ASP A 40 0.89 10.00 2.91
CA ASP A 40 2.14 10.70 3.20
C ASP A 40 2.71 11.33 1.93
N ILE A 41 2.75 10.59 0.81
CA ILE A 41 3.19 11.14 -0.48
C ILE A 41 2.31 12.33 -0.89
N GLN A 42 0.98 12.24 -0.72
CA GLN A 42 0.09 13.36 -1.02
C GLN A 42 0.38 14.60 -0.17
N THR A 43 0.70 14.39 1.11
CA THR A 43 1.00 15.47 2.05
C THR A 43 2.31 16.17 1.69
N HIS A 44 3.32 15.42 1.23
CA HIS A 44 4.65 15.94 0.91
C HIS A 44 4.80 16.47 -0.52
N HIS A 45 4.20 15.77 -1.49
CA HIS A 45 4.46 15.98 -2.93
C HIS A 45 3.21 16.36 -3.73
N GLY A 46 2.03 16.30 -3.09
CA GLY A 46 0.75 16.70 -3.68
C GLY A 46 -0.13 15.54 -4.11
N ARG A 47 -1.43 15.84 -4.25
CA ARG A 47 -2.51 14.84 -4.44
C ARG A 47 -2.31 13.90 -5.64
N PHE A 48 -1.69 14.40 -6.70
CA PHE A 48 -1.56 13.74 -8.00
C PHE A 48 -0.14 13.25 -8.29
N ASP A 49 0.73 13.16 -7.28
CA ASP A 49 2.03 12.50 -7.44
C ASP A 49 1.81 11.05 -7.88
N ALA A 50 2.51 10.61 -8.93
CA ALA A 50 2.37 9.27 -9.49
C ALA A 50 2.58 8.18 -8.43
N ARG A 51 3.53 8.36 -7.52
CA ARG A 51 3.83 7.39 -6.46
C ARG A 51 2.70 7.26 -5.45
N ALA A 52 1.95 8.35 -5.21
CA ALA A 52 0.76 8.29 -4.38
C ALA A 52 -0.35 7.48 -5.07
N LEU A 53 -0.52 7.66 -6.38
CA LEU A 53 -1.48 6.90 -7.18
C LEU A 53 -1.12 5.41 -7.17
N ASP A 54 0.15 5.07 -7.41
CA ASP A 54 0.64 3.68 -7.36
C ASP A 54 0.38 3.03 -5.99
N ALA A 55 0.58 3.77 -4.89
CA ALA A 55 0.24 3.30 -3.55
C ALA A 55 -1.27 3.03 -3.42
N PHE A 56 -2.14 3.94 -3.89
CA PHE A 56 -3.59 3.72 -3.84
C PHE A 56 -4.07 2.57 -4.74
N GLU A 57 -3.41 2.35 -5.89
CA GLU A 57 -3.63 1.15 -6.69
C GLU A 57 -3.27 -0.13 -5.91
N GLY A 58 -2.18 -0.08 -5.13
CA GLY A 58 -1.80 -1.13 -4.18
C GLY A 58 -2.90 -1.42 -3.15
N VAL A 59 -3.57 -0.39 -2.62
CA VAL A 59 -4.74 -0.56 -1.71
C VAL A 59 -5.86 -1.35 -2.40
N ALA A 60 -6.27 -0.91 -3.59
CA ALA A 60 -7.35 -1.53 -4.34
C ALA A 60 -7.01 -2.99 -4.67
N ARG A 61 -5.78 -3.26 -5.08
CA ARG A 61 -5.28 -4.61 -5.38
C ARG A 61 -5.31 -5.52 -4.15
N ALA A 62 -4.78 -5.05 -3.01
CA ALA A 62 -4.75 -5.83 -1.79
C ALA A 62 -6.17 -6.17 -1.29
N ILE A 63 -7.11 -5.21 -1.35
CA ILE A 63 -8.52 -5.46 -1.01
C ILE A 63 -9.14 -6.49 -1.95
N GLY A 64 -8.90 -6.37 -3.27
CA GLY A 64 -9.38 -7.32 -4.27
C GLY A 64 -8.90 -8.76 -3.99
N LYS A 65 -7.59 -8.93 -3.81
CA LYS A 65 -7.00 -10.23 -3.44
C LYS A 65 -7.59 -10.80 -2.15
N GLY A 66 -7.77 -9.96 -1.13
CA GLY A 66 -8.39 -10.38 0.13
C GLY A 66 -9.85 -10.82 -0.03
N ALA A 67 -10.61 -10.16 -0.90
CA ALA A 67 -11.98 -10.55 -1.20
C ALA A 67 -12.03 -11.89 -1.97
N ASP A 68 -11.12 -12.10 -2.90
CA ASP A 68 -11.08 -13.34 -3.69
C ASP A 68 -10.57 -14.54 -2.87
N ALA A 69 -9.59 -14.33 -1.99
CA ALA A 69 -9.15 -15.34 -1.03
C ALA A 69 -10.29 -15.78 -0.10
N ALA A 70 -11.11 -14.84 0.38
CA ALA A 70 -12.27 -15.16 1.22
C ALA A 70 -13.34 -15.97 0.48
N LYS A 71 -13.57 -15.70 -0.81
CA LYS A 71 -14.48 -16.50 -1.64
C LYS A 71 -13.97 -17.92 -1.86
N GLY A 72 -12.66 -18.08 -2.09
CA GLY A 72 -12.03 -19.40 -2.28
C GLY A 72 -12.17 -20.31 -1.05
N GLN A 73 -12.08 -19.76 0.15
CA GLN A 73 -12.25 -20.50 1.41
C GLN A 73 -13.69 -20.92 1.71
N ALA A 74 -14.69 -20.22 1.16
CA ALA A 74 -16.11 -20.56 1.36
C ALA A 74 -16.61 -21.66 0.42
N ALA A 75 -15.82 -22.05 -0.58
CA ALA A 75 -16.18 -23.02 -1.61
C ALA A 75 -15.53 -24.42 -1.43
N GLY A 76 -14.73 -24.60 -0.38
CA GLY A 76 -14.09 -25.88 -0.02
C GLY A 76 -14.60 -26.42 1.31
#